data_AF-A0A1I3Q9T2-F1
#
_entry.id   AF-A0A1I3Q9T2-F1
#
_cell.length_a   1.000
_cell.length_b   1.000
_cell.length_c   1.000
_cell.angle_alpha   90.00
_cell.angle_beta   90.00
_cell.angle_gamma   90.00
#
_symmetry.space_group_name_H-M   'P 1'
#
loop_
_entity.id
_entity.type
_entity.pdbx_description
1 polymer ?
#
loop_
_entity_poly.entity_id
_entity_poly.type
_entity_poly.pdbx_seq_one_letter_code
_entity_poly.pdbx_strand_id
1 'polypeptide(L)' 'MKISVNKMPRKDIILGLIFIVVLYITLPYFGIDSFSVVLALISIVEWGTKYILPWIVLYWGVRLIKRLESK' A
#
# COMPACT_ATOMS: atom_id res chain seq x y z
N MET A 1 6.47 -21.16 -6.86
CA MET A 1 5.41 -20.51 -6.06
C MET A 1 4.17 -20.39 -6.92
N LYS A 2 3.16 -21.26 -6.75
CA LYS A 2 1.97 -21.31 -7.61
C LYS A 2 0.99 -20.25 -7.08
N ILE A 3 1.00 -19.07 -7.66
CA ILE A 3 0.07 -17.99 -7.28
C ILE A 3 -1.31 -18.46 -7.75
N SER A 4 -2.10 -18.98 -6.81
CA SER A 4 -3.52 -19.28 -7.04
C SER A 4 -4.24 -17.94 -7.14
N VAL A 5 -4.32 -17.41 -8.36
CA VAL A 5 -5.15 -16.24 -8.62
C VAL A 5 -6.59 -16.74 -8.58
N ASN A 6 -7.19 -16.69 -7.39
CA ASN A 6 -8.60 -16.97 -7.22
C ASN A 6 -9.36 -16.07 -8.20
N LYS A 7 -10.21 -16.64 -9.06
CA LYS A 7 -10.95 -15.85 -10.07
C LYS A 7 -11.87 -14.89 -9.33
N MET A 8 -11.43 -13.64 -9.16
CA MET A 8 -12.29 -12.58 -8.63
C MET A 8 -13.52 -12.49 -9.55
N PRO A 9 -14.73 -12.57 -9.01
CA PRO A 9 -15.92 -12.42 -9.82
C PRO A 9 -15.94 -11.00 -10.39
N ARG A 10 -16.30 -10.86 -11.67
CA ARG A 10 -16.30 -9.58 -12.40
C ARG A 10 -17.11 -8.48 -11.67
N LYS A 11 -18.08 -8.90 -10.87
CA LYS A 11 -18.92 -8.07 -10.01
C LYS A 11 -18.10 -7.27 -9.00
N ASP A 12 -17.11 -7.90 -8.37
CA ASP A 12 -16.27 -7.27 -7.33
C ASP A 12 -15.33 -6.24 -7.95
N ILE A 13 -14.82 -6.52 -9.16
CA ILE A 13 -13.98 -5.58 -9.92
C ILE A 13 -14.80 -4.34 -10.29
N ILE A 14 -16.03 -4.52 -10.75
CA ILE A 14 -16.94 -3.42 -11.10
C ILE A 14 -17.30 -2.61 -9.84
N LEU A 15 -17.56 -3.28 -8.72
CA LEU A 15 -17.86 -2.62 -7.45
C LEU A 15 -16.69 -1.75 -6.97
N GLY A 16 -15.47 -2.28 -7.03
CA GLY A 16 -14.26 -1.52 -6.71
C GLY A 16 -14.07 -0.31 -7.62
N LEU A 17 -14.31 -0.46 -8.93
CA LEU A 17 -14.21 0.64 -9.88
C LEU A 17 -15.24 1.74 -9.59
N ILE A 18 -16.50 1.36 -9.34
CA ILE A 18 -17.57 2.31 -8.97
C ILE A 18 -17.22 3.04 -7.68
N PHE A 19 -16.72 2.34 -6.68
CA PHE A 19 -16.31 2.94 -5.41
C PHE A 19 -15.23 4.03 -5.60
N ILE A 20 -14.23 3.76 -6.43
CA ILE A 20 -13.16 4.73 -6.75
C ILE A 20 -13.73 5.97 -7.45
N VAL A 21 -14.63 5.78 -8.42
CA VAL A 21 -15.27 6.89 -9.15
C VAL A 21 -16.14 7.75 -8.23
N VAL A 22 -16.93 7.12 -7.35
CA VAL A 22 -17.77 7.83 -6.38
C VAL A 22 -16.91 8.65 -5.42
N LEU A 23 -15.81 8.09 -4.91
CA LEU A 23 -14.87 8.83 -4.07
C LEU A 23 -14.27 10.02 -4.83
N TYR A 24 -13.77 9.81 -6.05
CA TYR A 24 -13.16 10.88 -6.85
C TYR A 24 -14.11 12.06 -7.08
N ILE A 25 -15.40 11.79 -7.29
CA ILE A 25 -16.43 12.81 -7.48
C ILE A 25 -16.84 13.44 -6.15
N THR A 26 -16.88 12.67 -5.06
CA THR A 26 -17.35 13.13 -3.74
C THR A 26 -16.32 14.02 -3.03
N LEU A 27 -15.03 13.72 -3.16
CA LEU A 27 -13.91 14.48 -2.56
C LEU A 27 -13.95 16.01 -2.81
N PRO A 28 -14.16 16.51 -4.04
CA PRO A 28 -14.20 17.94 -4.30
C PRO A 28 -15.38 18.66 -3.64
N TYR A 29 -16.49 17.96 -3.34
CA TYR A 29 -17.60 18.57 -2.57
C TYR A 29 -17.21 18.91 -1.14
N PHE A 30 -16.17 18.27 -0.59
CA PHE A 30 -15.61 18.58 0.72
C PHE A 30 -14.49 19.63 0.66
N GLY A 31 -14.25 20.25 -0.52
CA GLY A 31 -13.18 21.22 -0.72
C GLY A 31 -11.78 20.58 -0.76
N ILE A 32 -11.70 19.26 -0.96
CA ILE A 32 -10.45 18.52 -1.05
C ILE A 32 -10.16 18.25 -2.53
N ASP A 33 -9.03 18.77 -3.02
CA ASP A 33 -8.54 18.44 -4.35
C ASP A 33 -8.20 16.95 -4.44
N SER A 34 -8.87 16.24 -5.34
CA SER A 34 -8.60 14.82 -5.60
C SER A 34 -7.13 14.56 -5.97
N PHE A 35 -6.47 15.53 -6.61
CA PHE A 35 -5.05 15.48 -6.92
C PHE A 35 -4.17 15.49 -5.66
N SER A 36 -4.54 16.31 -4.67
CA SER A 36 -3.83 16.39 -3.39
C SER A 36 -3.93 15.08 -2.59
N VAL A 37 -5.05 14.36 -2.69
CA VAL A 37 -5.20 13.04 -2.05
C VAL A 37 -4.30 11.99 -2.69
N VAL A 38 -4.22 11.97 -4.03
CA VAL A 38 -3.30 11.07 -4.74
C VAL A 38 -1.85 11.39 -4.39
N LEU A 39 -1.50 12.68 -4.36
CA LEU A 39 -0.16 13.10 -3.97
C LEU A 39 0.17 12.70 -2.53
N ALA A 40 -0.76 12.90 -1.60
CA ALA A 40 -0.59 12.50 -0.21
C ALA A 40 -0.38 10.98 -0.06
N LEU A 41 -1.12 10.16 -0.81
CA LEU A 41 -0.92 8.70 -0.81
C LEU A 41 0.48 8.32 -1.27
N ILE A 42 0.97 8.92 -2.35
CA ILE A 42 2.33 8.69 -2.85
C ILE A 42 3.36 9.14 -1.81
N SER A 43 3.19 10.32 -1.22
CA SER A 43 4.10 10.84 -0.20
C SER A 43 4.14 9.98 1.06
N ILE A 44 3.00 9.39 1.48
CA ILE A 44 2.97 8.47 2.63
C ILE A 44 3.75 7.19 2.31
N VAL A 45 3.59 6.65 1.10
CA VAL A 45 4.34 5.46 0.67
C VAL A 45 5.84 5.77 0.56
N GLU A 46 6.20 6.92 -0.02
CA GLU A 46 7.59 7.37 -0.09
C GLU A 46 8.19 7.57 1.30
N TRP A 47 7.47 8.23 2.21
CA TRP A 47 7.93 8.42 3.58
C TRP A 47 8.10 7.09 4.31
N GLY A 48 7.14 6.17 4.17
CA GLY A 48 7.23 4.84 4.76
C GLY A 48 8.43 4.06 4.23
N THR A 49 8.68 4.09 2.92
CA THR A 49 9.81 3.39 2.31
C THR A 49 11.16 4.06 2.62
N LYS A 50 11.20 5.39 2.71
CA LYS A 50 12.42 6.15 3.01
C LYS A 50 12.82 6.05 4.48
N TYR A 51 11.86 6.09 5.39
CA TYR A 51 12.14 6.18 6.83
C TYR A 51 11.88 4.89 7.59
N ILE A 52 10.82 4.13 7.30
CA ILE A 52 10.46 2.93 8.08
C ILE A 52 11.17 1.68 7.55
N LEU A 53 11.21 1.51 6.23
CA LEU A 53 11.75 0.31 5.59
C LEU A 53 13.23 0.02 5.97
N PRO A 54 14.13 1.01 6.08
CA PRO A 54 15.50 0.76 6.54
C PRO A 54 15.57 0.13 7.93
N TRP A 55 14.74 0.57 8.88
CA TRP A 55 14.71 0.01 10.24
C TRP A 55 14.21 -1.43 10.26
N ILE A 56 13.19 -1.72 9.44
CA ILE A 56 12.69 -3.09 9.27
C ILE A 56 13.84 -3.97 8.75
N VAL A 57 14.52 -3.55 7.69
CA VAL A 57 15.64 -4.31 7.11
C VAL A 57 16.76 -4.51 8.14
N LEU A 58 17.12 -3.50 8.91
CA LEU A 58 18.13 -3.61 9.98
C LEU A 58 17.73 -4.60 11.07
N TYR A 59 16.50 -4.50 11.58
CA TYR A 59 16.00 -5.41 12.61
C TYR A 59 16.04 -6.87 12.14
N TRP A 60 15.54 -7.12 10.93
CA TRP A 60 15.56 -8.46 10.34
C TRP A 60 16.98 -8.94 10.06
N GLY A 61 17.87 -8.05 9.60
CA GLY A 61 19.29 -8.35 9.36
C GLY A 61 20.01 -8.79 10.62
N VAL A 62 19.89 -8.02 11.71
CA VAL A 62 20.50 -8.39 13.01
C VAL A 62 19.92 -9.70 13.53
N ARG A 63 18.60 -9.91 13.40
CA ARG A 63 17.95 -11.15 13.81
C ARG A 63 18.44 -12.36 13.01
N LEU A 64 18.69 -12.20 11.71
CA LEU A 64 19.27 -13.24 10.86
C LEU A 64 20.69 -13.58 11.29
N ILE A 65 21.54 -12.57 11.50
CA ILE A 65 22.93 -12.78 11.94
C ILE A 65 22.97 -13.53 13.27
N LYS A 66 22.18 -13.12 14.26
CA LYS A 66 22.10 -13.81 15.56
C LYS A 66 21.65 -15.27 15.45
N ARG A 67 20.75 -15.58 14.51
CA ARG A 67 20.33 -16.96 14.24
C ARG A 67 21.41 -17.80 13.58
N LEU A 68 22.24 -17.19 12.74
CA LEU A 68 23.36 -17.85 12.08
C LEU A 68 24.53 -18.08 13.05
N GLU A 69 24.81 -17.13 13.94
CA GLU A 69 25.85 -17.24 14.96
C GLU A 69 25.51 -18.25 16.07
N SER A 70 24.22 -18.42 16.37
CA SER A 70 23.74 -19.40 17.34
C SER A 70 23.70 -20.85 16.80
N LYS A 71 24.18 -21.11 15.58
CA LYS A 71 24.16 -22.42 14.92
C LYS A 71 25.58 -22.92 14.69
#